data_AF-A0A1I8ES05-F1
#
_entry.id   AF-A0A1I8ES05-F1
#
_cell.length_a   1.000
_cell.length_b   1.000
_cell.length_c   1.000
_cell.angle_alpha   90.00
_cell.angle_beta   90.00
_cell.angle_gamma   90.00
#
_symmetry.space_group_name_H-M   'P 1'
#
loop_
_entity.id
_entity.type
_entity.pdbx_description
1 polymer ?
#
loop_
_entity_poly.entity_id
_entity_poly.type
_entity_poly.pdbx_seq_one_letter_code
_entity_poly.pdbx_strand_id
1 'polypeptide(L)'
;MGNLFGKQRPALPPVSQQDHAILQLKNQRDKMKQYIKRNEKQMEREKELAKQLIKANKKDRALLILKRKRYQESMTEKMLQQLDQIERMVSDLEFVAIEQKVVEQLRYGNEALKRMNQMISVDDIERIMDETKEAAEFQEVRYFQRIFRSFHLSVIIECFVQEISNMLSGKLGEDDLEEVEKEFAKLIENEGELNFPEIPSESLSAKIPNKISKSLY
;
A
#
# COMPACT_ATOMS: atom_id res chain seq x y z
N MET A 1 -33.95 -55.47 28.55
CA MET A 1 -34.78 -54.40 27.95
C MET A 1 -34.35 -53.08 28.56
N GLY A 2 -33.89 -52.12 27.76
CA GLY A 2 -33.71 -50.74 28.21
C GLY A 2 -32.28 -50.20 28.06
N ASN A 3 -31.94 -49.77 26.84
CA ASN A 3 -31.16 -48.56 26.58
C ASN A 3 -31.31 -48.21 25.08
N LEU A 4 -32.50 -47.70 24.71
CA LEU A 4 -32.87 -47.35 23.33
C LEU A 4 -32.94 -45.82 23.08
N PHE A 5 -32.48 -44.98 24.02
CA PHE A 5 -32.52 -43.52 23.88
C PHE A 5 -31.19 -42.83 24.23
N GLY A 6 -30.06 -43.48 23.90
CA GLY A 6 -28.77 -42.80 23.86
C GLY A 6 -28.67 -41.98 22.59
N LYS A 7 -28.94 -40.67 22.67
CA LYS A 7 -28.68 -39.68 21.60
C LYS A 7 -27.22 -39.89 21.13
N GLN A 8 -27.02 -40.53 19.97
CA GLN A 8 -25.68 -40.75 19.43
C GLN A 8 -25.04 -39.37 19.25
N ARG A 9 -23.98 -39.12 20.01
CA ARG A 9 -23.17 -37.90 19.82
C ARG A 9 -22.63 -37.98 18.40
N PRO A 10 -22.73 -36.89 17.60
CA PRO A 10 -22.12 -36.88 16.29
C PRO A 10 -20.65 -37.26 16.44
N ALA A 11 -20.19 -38.20 15.62
CA ALA A 11 -18.80 -38.63 15.64
C ALA A 11 -17.92 -37.39 15.48
N LEU A 12 -17.04 -37.16 16.45
CA LEU A 12 -16.08 -36.07 16.37
C LEU A 12 -15.25 -36.23 15.09
N PRO A 13 -14.89 -35.12 14.41
CA PRO A 13 -14.05 -35.21 13.23
C PRO A 13 -12.77 -35.99 13.54
N PRO A 14 -12.25 -36.77 12.58
CA PRO A 14 -11.05 -37.57 12.78
C PRO A 14 -9.88 -36.66 13.18
N VAL A 15 -9.25 -37.02 14.30
CA VAL A 15 -8.17 -36.23 14.91
C VAL A 15 -7.00 -36.13 13.94
N SER A 16 -6.55 -34.91 13.65
CA SER A 16 -5.40 -34.70 12.76
C SER A 16 -4.12 -35.15 13.45
N GLN A 17 -3.11 -35.56 12.68
CA GLN A 17 -1.78 -35.87 13.22
C GLN A 17 -1.18 -34.66 13.96
N GLN A 18 -1.53 -33.45 13.50
CA GLN A 18 -1.15 -32.18 14.14
C GLN A 18 -1.78 -32.04 15.54
N ASP A 19 -3.06 -32.39 15.70
CA ASP A 19 -3.75 -32.33 17.00
C ASP A 19 -3.12 -33.30 18.01
N HIS A 20 -2.71 -34.49 17.55
CA HIS A 20 -2.00 -35.45 18.38
C HIS A 20 -0.63 -34.92 18.82
N ALA A 21 0.13 -34.28 17.93
CA ALA A 21 1.40 -33.65 18.27
C ALA A 21 1.23 -32.51 19.28
N ILE A 22 0.23 -31.64 19.09
CA ILE A 22 -0.13 -30.56 20.02
C ILE A 22 -0.50 -31.13 21.40
N LEU A 23 -1.28 -32.21 21.43
CA LEU A 23 -1.66 -32.89 22.67
C LEU A 23 -0.43 -33.44 23.41
N GLN A 24 0.51 -34.06 22.70
CA GLN A 24 1.74 -34.58 23.30
C GLN A 24 2.59 -33.45 23.92
N LEU A 25 2.76 -32.34 23.21
CA LEU A 25 3.48 -31.17 23.70
C LEU A 25 2.80 -30.54 24.91
N LYS A 26 1.46 -30.39 24.89
CA LYS A 26 0.69 -29.88 26.03
C LYS A 26 0.78 -30.80 27.25
N ASN A 27 0.73 -32.11 27.06
CA ASN A 27 0.95 -33.08 28.13
C ASN A 27 2.37 -32.97 28.73
N GLN A 28 3.38 -32.78 27.88
CA GLN A 28 4.77 -32.60 28.35
C GLN A 28 4.93 -31.30 29.14
N ARG A 29 4.35 -30.20 28.65
CA ARG A 29 4.31 -28.91 29.35
C ARG A 29 3.69 -29.05 30.73
N ASP A 30 2.56 -29.74 30.85
CA ASP A 30 1.83 -29.87 32.11
C ASP A 30 2.60 -30.75 33.12
N LYS A 31 3.25 -31.82 32.64
CA LYS A 31 4.18 -32.62 33.46
C LYS A 31 5.35 -31.81 33.96
N MET A 32 5.95 -30.96 33.12
CA MET A 32 7.05 -30.07 33.50
C MET A 32 6.61 -29.05 34.55
N LYS A 33 5.47 -28.38 34.35
CA LYS A 33 4.90 -27.45 35.34
C LYS A 33 4.63 -28.15 36.67
N GLN A 34 4.10 -29.37 36.64
CA GLN A 34 3.87 -30.14 37.85
C GLN A 34 5.18 -30.50 38.58
N TYR A 35 6.22 -30.87 37.83
CA TYR A 35 7.52 -31.21 38.41
C TYR A 35 8.22 -29.98 39.01
N ILE A 36 8.19 -28.83 38.34
CA ILE A 36 8.69 -27.53 38.86
C ILE A 36 8.02 -27.22 40.20
N LYS A 37 6.69 -27.27 40.26
CA LYS A 37 5.92 -27.01 41.50
C LYS A 37 6.28 -27.98 42.64
N ARG A 38 6.53 -29.25 42.33
CA ARG A 38 6.98 -30.24 43.33
C ARG A 38 8.39 -29.93 43.83
N ASN A 39 9.30 -29.53 42.95
CA ASN A 39 10.68 -29.15 43.29
C ASN A 39 10.73 -27.88 44.13
N GLU A 40 9.95 -26.85 43.80
CA GLU A 40 9.86 -25.63 44.61
C GLU A 40 9.42 -25.94 46.05
N LYS A 41 8.42 -26.80 46.22
CA LYS A 41 7.98 -27.26 47.56
C LYS A 41 9.06 -28.09 48.27
N GLN A 42 9.90 -28.81 47.54
CA GLN A 42 11.05 -29.51 48.14
C GLN A 42 12.14 -28.53 48.57
N MET A 43 12.45 -27.53 47.74
CA MET A 43 13.45 -26.50 48.04
C MET A 43 13.09 -25.66 49.26
N GLU A 44 11.81 -25.32 49.48
CA GLU A 44 11.38 -24.60 50.69
C GLU A 44 11.55 -25.46 51.95
N ARG A 45 11.23 -26.76 51.87
CA ARG A 45 11.52 -27.72 52.96
C ARG A 45 13.01 -27.86 53.24
N GLU A 46 13.84 -27.96 52.21
CA GLU A 46 15.30 -28.03 52.35
C GLU A 46 15.87 -26.75 52.98
N LYS A 47 15.31 -25.58 52.66
CA LYS A 47 15.66 -24.29 53.27
C LYS A 47 15.29 -24.22 54.76
N GLU A 48 14.12 -24.72 55.14
CA GLU A 48 13.72 -24.82 56.56
C GLU A 48 14.63 -25.78 57.33
N LEU A 49 14.95 -26.94 56.75
CA LEU A 49 15.89 -27.90 57.34
C LEU A 49 17.29 -27.29 57.48
N ALA A 50 17.77 -26.54 56.49
CA ALA A 50 19.04 -25.83 56.58
C ALA A 50 19.04 -24.81 57.74
N LYS A 51 17.96 -24.04 57.91
CA LYS A 51 17.81 -23.10 59.04
C LYS A 51 17.87 -23.82 60.40
N GLN A 52 17.19 -24.97 60.52
CA GLN A 52 17.21 -25.78 61.75
C GLN A 52 18.60 -26.34 62.05
N LEU A 53 19.34 -26.83 61.03
CA LEU A 53 20.70 -27.36 61.19
C LEU A 53 21.70 -26.27 61.61
N ILE A 54 21.53 -25.04 61.13
CA ILE A 54 22.32 -23.89 61.56
C ILE A 54 22.07 -23.59 63.04
N LYS A 55 20.81 -23.59 63.49
CA LYS A 55 20.46 -23.42 64.91
C LYS A 55 21.04 -24.53 65.80
N ALA A 56 21.09 -25.76 65.28
CA ALA A 56 21.68 -26.90 65.96
C ALA A 56 23.22 -26.96 65.88
N ASN A 57 23.89 -25.89 65.41
CA ASN A 57 25.35 -25.80 65.22
C ASN A 57 25.97 -26.87 64.29
N LYS A 58 25.17 -27.56 63.47
CA LYS A 58 25.64 -28.57 62.51
C LYS A 58 25.92 -27.95 61.13
N LYS A 59 26.99 -27.15 61.05
CA LYS A 59 27.34 -26.34 59.86
C LYS A 59 27.61 -27.19 58.60
N ASP A 60 28.32 -28.30 58.72
CA ASP A 60 28.68 -29.15 57.56
C ASP A 60 27.46 -29.77 56.89
N ARG A 61 26.49 -30.22 57.70
CA ARG A 61 25.21 -30.76 57.20
C ARG A 61 24.36 -29.67 56.55
N ALA A 62 24.32 -28.48 57.14
CA ALA A 62 23.62 -27.33 56.54
C ALA A 62 24.22 -26.97 55.17
N LEU A 63 25.55 -26.95 55.05
CA LEU A 63 26.23 -26.67 53.79
C LEU A 63 25.88 -27.70 52.70
N LEU A 64 25.80 -28.98 53.05
CA LEU A 64 25.41 -30.04 52.11
C LEU A 64 23.99 -29.83 51.57
N ILE A 65 23.03 -29.50 52.44
CA ILE A 65 21.65 -29.22 52.04
C ILE A 65 21.58 -27.98 51.14
N LEU A 66 22.32 -26.93 51.45
CA LEU A 66 22.37 -25.73 50.61
C LEU A 66 23.00 -26.00 49.22
N LYS A 67 24.04 -26.83 49.15
CA LYS A 67 24.63 -27.26 47.87
C LYS A 67 23.63 -28.07 47.03
N ARG A 68 22.87 -28.96 47.67
CA ARG A 68 21.79 -29.73 47.03
C ARG A 68 20.67 -28.82 46.51
N LYS A 69 20.24 -27.84 47.32
CA LYS A 69 19.27 -26.81 46.92
C LYS A 69 19.73 -26.02 45.69
N ARG A 70 21.00 -25.58 45.67
CA ARG A 70 21.59 -24.87 44.51
C ARG A 70 21.57 -25.72 43.22
N TYR A 71 21.82 -27.02 43.35
CA TYR A 71 21.73 -27.94 42.20
C TYR A 71 20.29 -28.10 41.69
N GLN A 72 19.31 -28.19 42.61
CA GLN A 72 17.89 -28.22 42.24
C GLN A 72 17.42 -26.91 41.59
N GLU A 73 17.92 -25.76 42.04
CA GLU A 73 17.67 -24.44 41.42
C GLU A 73 18.17 -24.44 39.97
N SER A 74 19.43 -24.83 39.75
CA SER A 74 20.01 -24.97 38.41
C SER A 74 19.21 -25.92 37.50
N MET A 75 18.71 -27.04 38.04
CA MET A 75 17.87 -27.95 37.27
C MET A 75 16.51 -27.34 36.94
N THR A 76 15.93 -26.57 37.88
CA THR A 76 14.66 -25.88 37.70
C THR A 76 14.76 -24.80 36.63
N GLU A 77 15.85 -24.04 36.58
CA GLU A 77 16.14 -23.09 35.51
C GLU A 77 16.18 -23.77 34.13
N LYS A 78 16.86 -24.91 34.00
CA LYS A 78 16.89 -25.68 32.75
C LYS A 78 15.48 -26.15 32.33
N MET A 79 14.66 -26.55 33.28
CA MET A 79 13.27 -26.96 33.00
C MET A 79 12.39 -25.78 32.59
N LEU A 80 12.61 -24.58 33.14
CA LEU A 80 11.94 -23.36 32.69
C LEU A 80 12.31 -23.05 31.24
N GLN A 81 13.60 -23.15 30.87
CA GLN A 81 14.03 -22.98 29.48
C GLN A 81 13.38 -24.00 28.53
N GLN A 82 13.27 -25.26 28.95
CA GLN A 82 12.57 -26.29 28.17
C GLN A 82 11.07 -26.02 28.07
N LEU A 83 10.46 -25.48 29.13
CA LEU A 83 9.07 -25.08 29.12
C LEU A 83 8.81 -23.99 28.07
N ASP A 84 9.67 -22.98 28.01
CA ASP A 84 9.61 -21.91 27.01
C ASP A 84 9.77 -22.47 25.59
N GLN A 85 10.65 -23.46 25.40
CA GLN A 85 10.79 -24.14 24.11
C GLN A 85 9.51 -24.87 23.69
N ILE A 86 8.85 -25.58 24.62
CA ILE A 86 7.59 -26.26 24.33
C ILE A 86 6.47 -25.25 24.03
N GLU A 87 6.38 -24.16 24.78
CA GLU A 87 5.37 -23.13 24.55
C GLU A 87 5.56 -22.44 23.19
N ARG A 88 6.81 -22.20 22.76
CA ARG A 88 7.12 -21.76 21.39
C ARG A 88 6.68 -22.79 20.35
N MET A 89 7.08 -24.05 20.48
CA MET A 89 6.70 -25.11 19.52
C MET A 89 5.18 -25.28 19.39
N VAL A 90 4.43 -25.18 20.50
CA VAL A 90 2.96 -25.23 20.45
C VAL A 90 2.40 -24.04 19.67
N SER A 91 2.92 -22.83 19.92
CA SER A 91 2.48 -21.62 19.21
C SER A 91 2.80 -21.69 17.71
N ASP A 92 3.98 -22.20 17.35
CA ASP A 92 4.41 -22.38 15.97
C ASP A 92 3.51 -23.38 15.23
N LEU A 93 3.16 -24.50 15.87
CA LEU A 93 2.24 -25.49 15.29
C LEU A 93 0.83 -24.94 15.13
N GLU A 94 0.33 -24.19 16.12
CA GLU A 94 -0.97 -23.52 16.04
C GLU A 94 -0.99 -22.48 14.92
N PHE A 95 0.11 -21.75 14.71
CA PHE A 95 0.27 -20.81 13.61
C PHE A 95 0.27 -21.51 12.23
N VAL A 96 1.06 -22.59 12.07
CA VAL A 96 1.09 -23.38 10.82
C VAL A 96 -0.30 -23.94 10.49
N ALA A 97 -1.07 -24.39 11.50
CA ALA A 97 -2.44 -24.85 11.28
C ALA A 97 -3.36 -23.72 10.76
N ILE A 98 -3.19 -22.50 11.25
CA ILE A 98 -3.92 -21.33 10.74
C ILE A 98 -3.48 -20.99 9.31
N GLU A 99 -2.17 -20.97 9.02
CA GLU A 99 -1.65 -20.71 7.68
C GLU A 99 -2.19 -21.70 6.65
N GLN A 100 -2.18 -22.99 6.97
CA GLN A 100 -2.75 -24.04 6.11
C GLN A 100 -4.23 -23.76 5.82
N LYS A 101 -5.00 -23.41 6.85
CA LYS A 101 -6.42 -23.06 6.69
C LYS A 101 -6.59 -21.83 5.81
N VAL A 102 -5.80 -20.77 5.99
CA VAL A 102 -5.88 -19.55 5.16
C VAL A 102 -5.59 -19.88 3.70
N VAL A 103 -4.54 -20.66 3.43
CA VAL A 103 -4.20 -21.08 2.05
C VAL A 103 -5.33 -21.89 1.43
N GLU A 104 -5.93 -22.84 2.17
CA GLU A 104 -7.06 -23.63 1.70
C GLU A 104 -8.28 -22.74 1.39
N GLN A 105 -8.59 -21.77 2.25
CA GLN A 105 -9.69 -20.82 2.02
C GLN A 105 -9.41 -19.92 0.80
N LEU A 106 -8.17 -19.48 0.59
CA LEU A 106 -7.79 -18.72 -0.60
C LEU A 106 -7.92 -19.57 -1.88
N ARG A 107 -7.59 -20.86 -1.84
CA ARG A 107 -7.79 -21.78 -2.97
C ARG A 107 -9.27 -21.97 -3.28
N TYR A 108 -10.09 -22.20 -2.26
CA TYR A 108 -11.54 -22.29 -2.42
C TYR A 108 -12.14 -20.98 -2.97
N GLY A 109 -11.68 -19.82 -2.46
CA GLY A 109 -12.04 -18.51 -2.97
C GLY A 109 -11.67 -18.32 -4.45
N ASN A 110 -10.47 -18.74 -4.86
CA ASN A 110 -10.04 -18.70 -6.27
C ASN A 110 -10.90 -19.61 -7.16
N GLU A 111 -11.23 -20.82 -6.69
CA GLU A 111 -12.14 -21.72 -7.40
C GLU A 111 -13.56 -21.14 -7.52
N ALA A 112 -14.08 -20.54 -6.44
CA ALA A 112 -15.37 -19.86 -6.46
C ALA A 112 -15.37 -18.69 -7.46
N LEU A 113 -14.30 -17.88 -7.47
CA LEU A 113 -14.12 -16.82 -8.45
C LEU A 113 -14.04 -17.35 -9.89
N LYS A 114 -13.34 -18.47 -10.12
CA LYS A 114 -13.31 -19.13 -11.45
C LYS A 114 -14.69 -19.61 -11.88
N ARG A 115 -15.47 -20.21 -10.97
CA ARG A 115 -16.85 -20.63 -11.26
C ARG A 115 -17.74 -19.43 -11.55
N MET A 116 -17.63 -18.35 -10.76
CA MET A 116 -18.34 -17.10 -11.04
C MET A 116 -17.94 -16.51 -12.39
N ASN A 117 -16.66 -16.51 -12.72
CA ASN A 117 -16.16 -16.02 -14.01
C ASN A 117 -16.57 -16.90 -15.20
N GLN A 118 -16.88 -18.18 -14.98
CA GLN A 118 -17.47 -19.07 -15.99
C GLN A 118 -18.98 -18.88 -16.13
N MET A 119 -19.65 -18.46 -15.07
CA MET A 119 -21.09 -18.14 -15.08
C MET A 119 -21.38 -16.73 -15.60
N ILE A 120 -20.44 -15.79 -15.42
CA ILE A 120 -20.40 -14.53 -16.17
C ILE A 120 -20.09 -14.92 -17.61
N SER A 121 -21.11 -14.88 -18.46
CA SER A 121 -21.13 -15.46 -19.80
C SER A 121 -20.07 -14.84 -20.72
N VAL A 122 -19.65 -15.61 -21.72
CA VAL A 122 -18.89 -15.13 -22.88
C VAL A 122 -19.54 -13.88 -23.50
N ASP A 123 -20.87 -13.76 -23.42
CA ASP A 123 -21.64 -12.61 -23.92
C ASP A 123 -21.32 -11.29 -23.20
N ASP A 124 -21.09 -11.31 -21.89
CA ASP A 124 -20.70 -10.11 -21.13
C ASP A 124 -19.24 -9.74 -21.40
N ILE A 125 -18.39 -10.74 -21.68
CA ILE A 125 -16.99 -10.54 -22.06
C ILE A 125 -16.89 -10.02 -23.50
N GLU A 126 -17.68 -10.53 -24.45
CA GLU A 126 -17.79 -10.02 -25.82
C GLU A 126 -18.27 -8.57 -25.81
N ARG A 127 -19.31 -8.25 -25.03
CA ARG A 127 -19.78 -6.87 -24.88
C ARG A 127 -18.71 -5.94 -24.32
N ILE A 128 -17.98 -6.36 -23.28
CA ILE A 128 -16.88 -5.55 -22.71
C ILE A 128 -15.70 -5.44 -23.68
N MET A 129 -15.38 -6.49 -24.44
CA MET A 129 -14.31 -6.47 -25.45
C MET A 129 -14.68 -5.60 -26.65
N ASP A 130 -15.94 -5.62 -27.10
CA ASP A 130 -16.43 -4.77 -28.18
C ASP A 130 -16.50 -3.31 -27.75
N GLU A 131 -16.98 -3.01 -26.53
CA GLU A 131 -16.91 -1.66 -25.95
C GLU A 131 -15.46 -1.15 -25.82
N THR A 132 -14.48 -2.03 -25.60
CA THR A 132 -13.05 -1.67 -25.52
C THR A 132 -12.41 -1.47 -26.91
N LYS A 133 -12.77 -2.29 -27.90
CA LYS A 133 -12.31 -2.15 -29.29
C LYS A 133 -12.89 -0.90 -29.94
N GLU A 134 -14.19 -0.66 -29.78
CA GLU A 134 -14.85 0.52 -30.30
C GLU A 134 -14.25 1.80 -29.68
N ALA A 135 -13.96 1.81 -28.37
CA ALA A 135 -13.26 2.92 -27.73
C ALA A 135 -11.83 3.15 -28.26
N ALA A 136 -11.09 2.08 -28.60
CA ALA A 136 -9.77 2.19 -29.23
C ALA A 136 -9.87 2.71 -30.68
N GLU A 137 -10.84 2.22 -31.46
CA GLU A 137 -11.12 2.70 -32.81
C GLU A 137 -11.56 4.17 -32.81
N PHE A 138 -12.40 4.59 -31.86
CA PHE A 138 -12.75 6.00 -31.67
C PHE A 138 -11.53 6.86 -31.36
N GLN A 139 -10.56 6.35 -30.60
CA GLN A 139 -9.32 7.06 -30.34
C GLN A 139 -8.49 7.18 -31.61
N GLU A 140 -8.26 6.08 -32.34
CA GLU A 140 -7.52 6.07 -33.62
C GLU A 140 -8.16 7.00 -34.66
N VAL A 141 -9.48 6.96 -34.82
CA VAL A 141 -10.22 7.87 -35.72
C VAL A 141 -10.07 9.32 -35.27
N ARG A 142 -10.10 9.61 -33.95
CA ARG A 142 -9.90 10.98 -33.45
C ARG A 142 -8.44 11.45 -33.59
N TYR A 143 -7.46 10.56 -33.45
CA TYR A 143 -6.05 10.85 -33.73
C TYR A 143 -5.85 11.14 -35.21
N PHE A 144 -6.40 10.30 -36.09
CA PHE A 144 -6.36 10.49 -37.54
C PHE A 144 -7.05 11.78 -37.97
N GLN A 145 -8.26 12.07 -37.46
CA GLN A 145 -9.00 13.28 -37.79
C GLN A 145 -8.30 14.55 -37.27
N ARG A 146 -7.60 14.47 -36.13
CA ARG A 146 -6.79 15.59 -35.62
C ARG A 146 -5.52 15.82 -36.45
N ILE A 147 -4.82 14.75 -36.85
CA ILE A 147 -3.66 14.84 -37.74
C ILE A 147 -4.09 15.39 -39.10
N PHE A 148 -5.16 14.86 -39.68
CA PHE A 148 -5.69 15.31 -40.96
C PHE A 148 -6.11 16.79 -40.91
N ARG A 149 -6.82 17.22 -39.86
CA ARG A 149 -7.20 18.64 -39.69
C ARG A 149 -5.98 19.54 -39.49
N SER A 150 -4.96 19.08 -38.76
CA SER A 150 -3.71 19.83 -38.57
C SER A 150 -2.92 19.96 -39.87
N PHE A 151 -2.83 18.88 -40.65
CA PHE A 151 -2.16 18.88 -41.95
C PHE A 151 -2.89 19.79 -42.95
N HIS A 152 -4.21 19.68 -43.03
CA HIS A 152 -5.03 20.53 -43.90
C HIS A 152 -4.94 22.02 -43.52
N LEU A 153 -4.93 22.34 -42.22
CA LEU A 153 -4.74 23.73 -41.76
C LEU A 153 -3.33 24.25 -42.11
N SER A 154 -2.30 23.41 -42.01
CA SER A 154 -0.93 23.76 -42.40
C SER A 154 -0.83 24.09 -43.90
N VAL A 155 -1.43 23.25 -44.75
CA VAL A 155 -1.44 23.46 -46.21
C VAL A 155 -2.21 24.74 -46.57
N ILE A 156 -3.36 25.00 -45.93
CA ILE A 156 -4.10 26.25 -46.14
C ILE A 156 -3.24 27.46 -45.76
N ILE A 157 -2.56 27.41 -44.62
CA ILE A 157 -1.72 28.52 -44.15
C ILE A 157 -0.56 28.77 -45.12
N GLU A 158 0.12 27.72 -45.61
CA GLU A 158 1.19 27.86 -46.61
C GLU A 158 0.68 28.47 -47.92
N CYS A 159 -0.48 28.00 -48.44
CA CYS A 159 -1.09 28.59 -49.62
C CYS A 159 -1.42 30.08 -49.41
N PHE A 160 -1.97 30.45 -48.26
CA PHE A 160 -2.32 31.84 -47.94
C PHE A 160 -1.08 32.73 -47.81
N VAL A 161 0.00 32.23 -47.21
CA VAL A 161 1.28 32.95 -47.09
C VAL A 161 1.93 33.13 -48.47
N GLN A 162 1.88 32.12 -49.33
CA GLN A 162 2.36 32.22 -50.71
C GLN A 162 1.57 33.26 -51.52
N GLU A 163 0.25 33.29 -51.35
CA GLU A 163 -0.64 34.25 -52.02
C GLU A 163 -0.38 35.69 -51.54
N ILE A 164 -0.20 35.89 -50.22
CA ILE A 164 0.23 37.19 -49.65
C ILE A 164 1.60 37.62 -50.19
N SER A 165 2.57 36.70 -50.23
CA SER A 165 3.92 36.98 -50.75
C SER A 165 3.90 37.38 -52.22
N ASN A 166 3.06 36.73 -53.04
CA ASN A 166 2.87 37.10 -54.44
C ASN A 166 2.23 38.48 -54.60
N MET A 167 1.26 38.83 -53.75
CA MET A 167 0.67 40.18 -53.75
C MET A 167 1.66 41.28 -53.34
N LEU A 168 2.56 40.99 -52.39
CA LEU A 168 3.61 41.92 -51.95
C LEU A 168 4.77 42.04 -52.94
N SER A 169 5.09 40.97 -53.67
CA SER A 169 6.13 40.94 -54.71
C SER A 169 5.72 41.64 -56.01
N GLY A 170 4.43 41.95 -56.21
CA GLY A 170 3.90 42.37 -57.50
C GLY A 170 3.85 43.88 -57.78
N LYS A 171 4.33 44.76 -56.88
CA LYS A 171 4.13 46.23 -57.01
C LYS A 171 5.24 47.14 -56.45
N LEU A 172 6.52 46.80 -56.61
CA LEU A 172 7.61 47.76 -56.36
C LEU A 172 8.70 47.56 -57.42
N GLY A 173 8.52 48.20 -58.58
CA GLY A 173 9.59 48.43 -59.55
C GLY A 173 10.36 49.70 -59.20
N GLU A 174 11.63 49.78 -59.61
CA GLU A 174 12.55 50.89 -59.31
C GLU A 174 12.07 52.26 -59.83
N ASP A 175 10.99 52.32 -60.63
CA ASP A 175 10.40 53.55 -61.16
C ASP A 175 9.59 54.35 -60.10
N ASP A 176 9.08 53.71 -59.04
CA ASP A 176 8.28 54.37 -58.00
C ASP A 176 9.14 55.14 -56.97
N LEU A 177 10.44 54.81 -56.86
CA LEU A 177 11.37 55.46 -55.93
C LEU A 177 11.75 56.89 -56.38
N GLU A 178 11.84 57.13 -57.68
CA GLU A 178 12.09 58.48 -58.23
C GLU A 178 10.87 59.42 -58.08
N GLU A 179 9.65 58.87 -58.04
CA GLU A 179 8.43 59.66 -57.87
C GLU A 179 8.24 60.09 -56.41
N VAL A 180 8.56 59.20 -55.46
CA VAL A 180 8.53 59.49 -54.02
C VAL A 180 9.56 60.55 -53.60
N GLU A 181 10.77 60.56 -54.16
CA GLU A 181 11.78 61.59 -53.86
C GLU A 181 11.35 62.99 -54.37
N LYS A 182 10.66 63.05 -55.52
CA LYS A 182 10.11 64.30 -56.06
C LYS A 182 8.91 64.82 -55.27
N GLU A 183 8.12 63.93 -54.67
CA GLU A 183 7.01 64.31 -53.77
C GLU A 183 7.53 64.78 -52.40
N PHE A 184 8.59 64.14 -51.86
CA PHE A 184 9.19 64.54 -50.58
C PHE A 184 9.84 65.93 -50.64
N ALA A 185 10.45 66.31 -51.77
CA ALA A 185 10.99 67.64 -51.98
C ALA A 185 9.92 68.75 -51.99
N LYS A 186 8.70 68.44 -52.46
CA LYS A 186 7.57 69.39 -52.48
C LYS A 186 6.87 69.55 -51.12
N LEU A 187 7.01 68.56 -50.23
CA LEU A 187 6.42 68.57 -48.89
C LEU A 187 7.27 69.31 -47.84
N ILE A 188 8.59 69.38 -48.02
CA ILE A 188 9.49 70.15 -47.13
C ILE A 188 9.30 71.68 -47.31
N GLU A 189 8.84 72.12 -48.48
CA GLU A 189 8.71 73.56 -48.82
C GLU A 189 7.39 74.20 -48.32
N ASN A 190 6.38 73.41 -47.90
CA ASN A 190 5.00 73.92 -47.78
C ASN A 190 4.34 73.97 -46.40
N GLU A 191 4.83 73.36 -45.31
CA GLU A 191 4.13 73.48 -44.02
C GLU A 191 5.07 73.74 -42.83
N GLY A 192 5.24 75.03 -42.53
CA GLY A 192 5.44 75.51 -41.17
C GLY A 192 4.14 75.43 -40.37
N GLU A 193 4.30 75.36 -39.03
CA GLU A 193 3.28 75.27 -37.96
C GLU A 193 2.82 73.85 -37.57
N LEU A 194 3.66 73.15 -36.81
CA LEU A 194 3.26 72.01 -35.96
C LEU A 194 2.85 72.50 -34.55
N ASN A 195 1.60 72.26 -34.16
CA ASN A 195 1.16 72.21 -32.77
C ASN A 195 0.60 70.81 -32.48
N PHE A 196 1.21 70.08 -31.53
CA PHE A 196 0.73 68.77 -31.08
C PHE A 196 -0.08 68.90 -29.78
N PRO A 197 -1.25 68.25 -29.65
CA PRO A 197 -1.90 68.05 -28.35
C PRO A 197 -1.44 66.76 -27.64
N GLU A 198 -1.26 66.83 -26.31
CA GLU A 198 -0.68 65.81 -25.43
C GLU A 198 -1.60 64.60 -25.13
N ILE A 199 -0.97 63.44 -24.94
CA ILE A 199 -1.59 62.13 -24.69
C ILE A 199 -1.93 61.96 -23.18
N PRO A 200 -3.16 61.59 -22.80
CA PRO A 200 -3.59 61.42 -21.41
C PRO A 200 -2.87 60.32 -20.63
N SER A 201 -2.53 60.63 -19.38
CA SER A 201 -1.86 59.81 -18.39
C SER A 201 -2.86 59.31 -17.34
N GLU A 202 -3.22 58.01 -17.37
CA GLU A 202 -3.86 57.39 -16.20
C GLU A 202 -3.45 55.91 -16.06
N SER A 203 -2.88 55.58 -14.90
CA SER A 203 -2.30 54.27 -14.57
C SER A 203 -3.33 53.32 -13.96
N LEU A 204 -3.31 52.06 -14.39
CA LEU A 204 -4.20 51.00 -13.90
C LEU A 204 -3.79 50.57 -12.47
N SER A 205 -4.68 50.77 -11.47
CA SER A 205 -4.51 50.21 -10.12
C SER A 205 -4.99 48.75 -10.05
N ALA A 206 -4.13 47.84 -9.61
CA ALA A 206 -4.47 46.43 -9.37
C ALA A 206 -5.08 46.22 -7.97
N LYS A 207 -6.28 45.64 -7.90
CA LYS A 207 -6.87 45.11 -6.65
C LYS A 207 -6.77 43.60 -6.63
N ILE A 208 -5.93 43.05 -5.74
CA ILE A 208 -5.92 41.64 -5.35
C ILE A 208 -6.89 41.47 -4.16
N PRO A 209 -7.81 40.48 -4.16
CA PRO A 209 -8.77 40.28 -3.08
C PRO A 209 -8.14 39.67 -1.81
N ASN A 210 -8.53 40.24 -0.67
CA ASN A 210 -7.99 39.94 0.67
C ASN A 210 -8.45 38.58 1.23
N LYS A 211 -7.50 37.88 1.88
CA LYS A 211 -7.65 36.70 2.73
C LYS A 211 -8.64 36.96 3.88
N ILE A 212 -9.56 36.02 4.07
CA ILE A 212 -10.41 35.90 5.26
C ILE A 212 -9.55 35.33 6.40
N SER A 213 -9.20 36.16 7.38
CA SER A 213 -8.71 35.71 8.69
C SER A 213 -9.89 35.49 9.64
N LYS A 214 -10.06 34.24 10.07
CA LYS A 214 -10.90 33.87 11.22
C LYS A 214 -10.28 34.45 12.49
N SER A 215 -11.10 35.14 13.29
CA SER A 215 -10.84 35.47 14.69
C SER A 215 -12.14 35.34 15.49
N LEU A 216 -12.17 34.33 16.35
CA LEU A 216 -12.75 34.30 17.71
C LEU A 216 -14.24 34.62 17.89
N TYR A 217 -15.05 33.57 18.11
CA TYR A 217 -15.72 33.27 19.39
C TYR A 217 -15.80 31.75 19.56
#